data_AF-A8RMS4-F1
#
_entry.id   AF-A8RMS4-F1
#
_cell.length_a   1.000
_cell.length_b   1.000
_cell.length_c   1.000
_cell.angle_alpha   90.00
_cell.angle_beta   90.00
_cell.angle_gamma   90.00
#
_symmetry.space_group_name_H-M   'P 1'
#
loop_
_entity.id
_entity.type
_entity.pdbx_description
1 polymer ?
#
loop_
_entity_poly.entity_id
_entity_poly.type
_entity_poly.pdbx_seq_one_letter_code
_entity_poly.pdbx_strand_id
1 'polypeptide(L)'
;MKRRGFFVSWNADPMKQKCSPGIAASGMPDADGQSREQDSIWLQRKGEAMKEQLEKIKEEALRQIESSEALERLNDIRVSYLGKKGELTNLLKSMKDVAPEDRPKVGQMVNDVRGLIEGRLEEAKTALARKAREEQLKREVIDVTLPARKNNVGHSHPNTIALEEVERIFVGMGYEVVEGPEVEYDRYNFEKLNIPKGHPARDEQDTFYINENILLRSQTSPVQVRTMEKGRLPIRMIAPGRVFRSDEVDATHSPSFHQIEGLVIDRNITFADLKGTLAEFARELFGPETKVKFRPHHFPFTEPSAEVDVTCFKCGGSGCRFCKGSGWIEILGCGMVHPHVLEMCGIDPDEYSGFAFGVGLERIALLKYEIDDMRLLYENDIRFLKQF
;
A
#
# COMPACT_ATOMS: atom_id res chain seq x y z
N MET A 1 -27.35 46.47 -13.00
CA MET A 1 -27.52 45.50 -14.12
C MET A 1 -27.76 44.12 -13.50
N LYS A 2 -29.01 43.63 -13.40
CA LYS A 2 -29.68 42.71 -14.35
C LYS A 2 -28.72 41.55 -14.77
N ARG A 3 -29.02 40.25 -14.63
CA ARG A 3 -30.29 39.55 -14.34
C ARG A 3 -30.07 38.01 -14.29
N ARG A 4 -31.02 37.30 -13.63
CA ARG A 4 -31.42 35.86 -13.72
C ARG A 4 -30.54 34.85 -12.95
N GLY A 5 -31.01 34.06 -11.98
CA GLY A 5 -32.36 33.74 -11.50
C GLY A 5 -32.99 32.57 -12.25
N PHE A 6 -33.21 31.42 -11.58
CA PHE A 6 -34.48 30.67 -11.62
C PHE A 6 -34.55 29.61 -10.49
N PHE A 7 -35.79 29.35 -10.08
CA PHE A 7 -36.26 28.99 -8.75
C PHE A 7 -36.86 27.57 -8.71
N VAL A 8 -37.06 27.10 -7.48
CA VAL A 8 -37.57 25.78 -7.03
C VAL A 8 -39.07 25.57 -7.32
N SER A 9 -39.48 24.30 -7.32
CA SER A 9 -40.84 23.74 -7.46
C SER A 9 -41.85 24.17 -6.39
N TRP A 10 -43.16 24.05 -6.68
CA TRP A 10 -44.14 23.15 -6.01
C TRP A 10 -45.59 23.44 -6.51
N ASN A 11 -46.29 22.33 -6.80
CA ASN A 11 -47.74 22.03 -6.70
C ASN A 11 -48.89 22.93 -7.21
N ALA A 12 -49.69 22.24 -8.05
CA ALA A 12 -51.12 21.93 -7.93
C ALA A 12 -52.22 22.97 -8.23
N ASP A 13 -53.12 22.49 -9.09
CA ASP A 13 -54.58 22.70 -9.19
C ASP A 13 -55.13 23.75 -10.18
N PRO A 14 -56.07 23.34 -11.05
CA PRO A 14 -57.10 24.24 -11.55
C PRO A 14 -58.53 23.74 -11.26
N MET A 15 -59.34 24.66 -10.75
CA MET A 15 -60.77 24.53 -10.51
C MET A 15 -61.63 24.48 -11.80
N LYS A 16 -62.59 23.55 -11.78
CA LYS A 16 -64.04 23.69 -12.04
C LYS A 16 -64.54 24.42 -13.30
N GLN A 17 -65.29 23.69 -14.13
CA GLN A 17 -66.40 24.21 -14.92
C GLN A 17 -67.68 23.42 -14.56
N LYS A 18 -68.72 24.15 -14.13
CA LYS A 18 -70.02 23.62 -13.65
C LYS A 18 -70.94 23.32 -14.85
N CYS A 19 -71.44 22.08 -14.93
CA CYS A 19 -72.71 21.76 -15.60
C CYS A 19 -73.88 21.99 -14.64
N SER A 20 -75.02 22.44 -15.18
CA SER A 20 -76.31 22.58 -14.48
C SER A 20 -77.33 21.57 -15.08
N PRO A 21 -78.43 21.24 -14.37
CA PRO A 21 -79.00 19.90 -14.32
C PRO A 21 -80.21 19.64 -15.24
N GLY A 22 -80.53 18.35 -15.43
CA GLY A 22 -81.87 17.87 -15.83
C GLY A 22 -82.92 18.19 -14.74
N ILE A 23 -84.23 18.02 -14.92
CA ILE A 23 -85.00 16.84 -15.37
C ILE A 23 -86.45 17.32 -15.61
N ALA A 24 -87.18 16.75 -16.58
CA ALA A 24 -88.51 16.12 -16.38
C ALA A 24 -89.18 15.71 -17.69
N ALA A 25 -89.82 14.55 -17.65
CA ALA A 25 -90.41 13.80 -18.75
C ALA A 25 -91.95 13.92 -18.81
N SER A 26 -92.52 13.55 -19.96
CA SER A 26 -93.91 13.09 -20.16
C SER A 26 -93.92 12.23 -21.45
N GLY A 27 -94.07 10.90 -21.39
CA GLY A 27 -95.32 10.11 -21.62
C GLY A 27 -95.73 10.11 -23.12
N MET A 28 -95.90 9.04 -23.90
CA MET A 28 -96.44 7.64 -23.83
C MET A 28 -96.17 6.97 -25.23
N PRO A 29 -96.61 5.73 -25.57
CA PRO A 29 -96.72 4.45 -24.86
C PRO A 29 -96.06 3.26 -25.61
N ASP A 30 -96.24 2.06 -25.04
CA ASP A 30 -95.59 0.76 -25.27
C ASP A 30 -95.77 0.07 -26.64
N ALA A 31 -94.74 -0.68 -27.05
CA ALA A 31 -94.83 -1.86 -27.92
C ALA A 31 -93.64 -2.82 -27.68
N ASP A 32 -93.90 -4.12 -27.89
CA ASP A 32 -92.93 -5.19 -28.21
C ASP A 32 -92.32 -6.04 -27.08
N GLY A 33 -93.13 -7.02 -26.62
CA GLY A 33 -92.73 -8.16 -25.80
C GLY A 33 -92.15 -9.37 -26.57
N GLN A 34 -91.86 -9.28 -27.88
CA GLN A 34 -91.34 -10.40 -28.69
C GLN A 34 -89.86 -10.28 -29.12
N SER A 35 -89.21 -9.12 -28.92
CA SER A 35 -87.80 -8.90 -29.30
C SER A 35 -86.79 -9.36 -28.24
N ARG A 36 -87.17 -9.37 -26.96
CA ARG A 36 -86.26 -9.62 -25.83
C ARG A 36 -85.77 -11.07 -25.68
N GLU A 37 -86.51 -12.05 -26.22
CA GLU A 37 -86.20 -13.48 -26.05
C GLU A 37 -85.23 -14.01 -27.13
N GLN A 38 -85.23 -13.42 -28.33
CA GLN A 38 -84.24 -13.73 -29.37
C GLN A 38 -82.89 -13.04 -29.12
N ASP A 39 -82.91 -11.83 -28.54
CA ASP A 39 -81.70 -11.11 -28.14
C ASP A 39 -80.93 -11.86 -27.02
N SER A 40 -81.61 -12.53 -26.09
CA SER A 40 -80.97 -13.25 -24.98
C SER A 40 -80.22 -14.52 -25.43
N ILE A 41 -80.79 -15.29 -26.37
CA ILE A 41 -80.16 -16.50 -26.94
C ILE A 41 -78.93 -16.13 -27.80
N TRP A 42 -79.00 -15.01 -28.51
CA TRP A 42 -77.89 -14.50 -29.33
C TRP A 42 -76.72 -13.99 -28.46
N LEU A 43 -77.03 -13.35 -27.33
CA LEU A 43 -76.05 -12.89 -26.34
C LEU A 43 -75.36 -14.06 -25.60
N GLN A 44 -76.08 -15.15 -25.29
CA GLN A 44 -75.51 -16.35 -24.66
C GLN A 44 -74.54 -17.10 -25.60
N ARG A 45 -74.91 -17.28 -26.88
CA ARG A 45 -74.02 -17.89 -27.90
C ARG A 45 -72.73 -17.11 -28.12
N LYS A 46 -72.78 -15.78 -28.05
CA LYS A 46 -71.57 -14.93 -28.11
C LYS A 46 -70.66 -15.11 -26.88
N GLY A 47 -71.23 -15.36 -25.70
CA GLY A 47 -70.46 -15.64 -24.48
C GLY A 47 -69.65 -16.95 -24.57
N GLU A 48 -70.22 -18.00 -25.16
CA GLU A 48 -69.51 -19.27 -25.40
C GLU A 48 -68.43 -19.15 -26.47
N ALA A 49 -68.72 -18.49 -27.60
CA ALA A 49 -67.73 -18.22 -28.63
C ALA A 49 -66.53 -17.38 -28.12
N MET A 50 -66.78 -16.46 -27.18
CA MET A 50 -65.73 -15.64 -26.56
C MET A 50 -64.85 -16.46 -25.61
N LYS A 51 -65.40 -17.51 -24.96
CA LYS A 51 -64.61 -18.45 -24.13
C LYS A 51 -63.70 -19.33 -24.98
N GLU A 52 -64.20 -19.85 -26.10
CA GLU A 52 -63.37 -20.63 -27.04
C GLU A 52 -62.23 -19.79 -27.64
N GLN A 53 -62.51 -18.53 -27.99
CA GLN A 53 -61.49 -17.59 -28.45
C GLN A 53 -60.45 -17.29 -27.36
N LEU A 54 -60.88 -17.16 -26.10
CA LEU A 54 -59.98 -16.90 -24.97
C LEU A 54 -59.04 -18.08 -24.71
N GLU A 55 -59.54 -19.32 -24.75
CA GLU A 55 -58.70 -20.52 -24.60
C GLU A 55 -57.73 -20.68 -25.77
N LYS A 56 -58.17 -20.40 -27.01
CA LYS A 56 -57.27 -20.41 -28.17
C LYS A 56 -56.14 -19.37 -28.05
N ILE A 57 -56.46 -18.15 -27.60
CA ILE A 57 -55.46 -17.09 -27.36
C ILE A 57 -54.49 -17.51 -26.24
N LYS A 58 -55.00 -18.14 -25.18
CA LYS A 58 -54.18 -18.65 -24.08
C LYS A 58 -53.21 -19.73 -24.56
N GLU A 59 -53.67 -20.75 -25.27
CA GLU A 59 -52.82 -21.83 -25.78
C GLU A 59 -51.76 -21.31 -26.75
N GLU A 60 -52.14 -20.44 -27.68
CA GLU A 60 -51.21 -19.89 -28.67
C GLU A 60 -50.19 -18.94 -28.03
N ALA A 61 -50.61 -18.09 -27.09
CA ALA A 61 -49.69 -17.23 -26.34
C ALA A 61 -48.69 -18.06 -25.52
N LEU A 62 -49.15 -19.11 -24.81
CA LEU A 62 -48.26 -19.99 -24.06
C LEU A 62 -47.27 -20.73 -24.95
N ARG A 63 -47.71 -21.27 -26.08
CA ARG A 63 -46.85 -21.92 -27.07
C ARG A 63 -45.79 -20.97 -27.63
N GLN A 64 -46.17 -19.74 -27.96
CA GLN A 64 -45.24 -18.73 -28.46
C GLN A 64 -44.22 -18.29 -27.40
N ILE A 65 -44.63 -18.20 -26.13
CA ILE A 65 -43.73 -17.89 -25.00
C ILE A 65 -42.73 -19.04 -24.80
N GLU A 66 -43.18 -20.29 -24.80
CA GLU A 66 -42.31 -21.47 -24.61
C GLU A 66 -41.31 -21.67 -25.75
N SER A 67 -41.69 -21.34 -26.99
CA SER A 67 -40.82 -21.44 -28.18
C SER A 67 -39.88 -20.24 -28.39
N SER A 68 -39.94 -19.23 -27.53
CA SER A 68 -39.16 -18.00 -27.70
C SER A 68 -37.75 -18.10 -27.14
N GLU A 69 -36.76 -17.95 -28.00
CA GLU A 69 -35.33 -18.01 -27.62
C GLU A 69 -34.67 -16.62 -27.46
N ALA A 70 -35.41 -15.53 -27.69
CA ALA A 70 -34.88 -14.18 -27.68
C ALA A 70 -35.75 -13.20 -26.87
N LEU A 71 -35.11 -12.32 -26.11
CA LEU A 71 -35.76 -11.27 -25.31
C LEU A 71 -36.58 -10.29 -26.17
N GLU A 72 -36.12 -10.02 -27.40
CA GLU A 72 -36.85 -9.18 -28.36
C GLU A 72 -38.16 -9.84 -28.79
N ARG A 73 -38.15 -11.16 -29.06
CA ARG A 73 -39.35 -11.92 -29.40
C ARG A 73 -40.36 -12.00 -28.26
N LEU A 74 -39.91 -12.09 -27.01
CA LEU A 74 -40.81 -12.01 -25.86
C LEU A 74 -41.50 -10.64 -25.74
N ASN A 75 -40.81 -9.56 -26.10
CA ASN A 75 -41.43 -8.23 -26.15
C ASN A 75 -42.45 -8.12 -27.30
N ASP A 76 -42.16 -8.70 -28.46
CA ASP A 76 -43.11 -8.75 -29.58
C ASP A 76 -44.38 -9.51 -29.22
N ILE A 77 -44.24 -10.66 -28.54
CA ILE A 77 -45.37 -11.46 -28.01
C ILE A 77 -46.16 -10.66 -26.96
N ARG A 78 -45.46 -9.94 -26.07
CA ARG A 78 -46.14 -9.06 -25.10
C ARG A 78 -46.98 -8.00 -25.81
N VAL A 79 -46.47 -7.40 -26.89
CA VAL A 79 -47.18 -6.36 -27.65
C VAL A 79 -48.35 -6.96 -28.45
N SER A 80 -48.19 -8.14 -29.05
CA SER A 80 -49.23 -8.79 -29.86
C SER A 80 -50.44 -9.24 -29.04
N TYR A 81 -50.25 -9.73 -27.82
CA TYR A 81 -51.35 -10.19 -26.97
C TYR A 81 -51.84 -9.15 -25.97
N LEU A 82 -50.92 -8.44 -25.27
CA LEU A 82 -51.24 -7.54 -24.15
C LEU A 82 -51.18 -6.05 -24.52
N GLY A 83 -50.74 -5.69 -25.73
CA GLY A 83 -50.64 -4.30 -26.17
C GLY A 83 -51.99 -3.59 -26.33
N LYS A 84 -51.97 -2.28 -26.61
CA LYS A 84 -53.18 -1.44 -26.81
C LYS A 84 -54.11 -1.91 -27.96
N LYS A 85 -53.52 -2.60 -28.93
CA LYS A 85 -54.19 -3.27 -30.07
C LYS A 85 -54.07 -4.79 -30.02
N GLY A 86 -53.61 -5.36 -28.91
CA GLY A 86 -53.36 -6.79 -28.79
C GLY A 86 -54.65 -7.61 -28.77
N GLU A 87 -54.54 -8.90 -29.08
CA GLU A 87 -55.68 -9.80 -29.22
C GLU A 87 -56.55 -9.85 -27.96
N LEU A 88 -55.92 -9.92 -26.78
CA LEU A 88 -56.62 -9.93 -25.49
C LEU A 88 -57.29 -8.58 -25.18
N THR A 89 -56.65 -7.48 -25.55
CA THR A 89 -57.21 -6.12 -25.39
C THR A 89 -58.37 -5.85 -26.36
N ASN A 90 -58.36 -6.45 -27.54
CA ASN A 90 -59.47 -6.36 -28.50
C ASN A 90 -60.64 -7.24 -28.05
N LEU A 91 -60.37 -8.43 -27.50
CA LEU A 91 -61.40 -9.30 -26.90
C LEU A 91 -62.11 -8.62 -25.70
N LEU A 92 -61.37 -7.81 -24.93
CA LEU A 92 -61.95 -6.98 -23.87
C LEU A 92 -62.87 -5.86 -24.39
N LYS A 93 -62.60 -5.30 -25.57
CA LYS A 93 -63.46 -4.27 -26.18
C LYS A 93 -64.80 -4.85 -26.65
N SER A 94 -64.82 -6.12 -27.07
CA SER A 94 -66.03 -6.85 -27.43
C SER A 94 -66.90 -7.29 -26.24
N MET A 95 -66.47 -7.05 -24.98
CA MET A 95 -67.30 -7.31 -23.79
C MET A 95 -68.61 -6.50 -23.74
N LYS A 96 -68.71 -5.42 -24.52
CA LYS A 96 -69.95 -4.63 -24.65
C LYS A 96 -71.11 -5.45 -25.21
N ASP A 97 -70.79 -6.52 -25.95
CA ASP A 97 -71.75 -7.38 -26.65
C ASP A 97 -72.13 -8.65 -25.86
N VAL A 98 -71.78 -8.73 -24.58
CA VAL A 98 -72.10 -9.88 -23.70
C VAL A 98 -73.26 -9.54 -22.78
N ALA A 99 -74.10 -10.54 -22.44
CA ALA A 99 -75.21 -10.40 -21.51
C ALA A 99 -74.74 -9.87 -20.14
N PRO A 100 -75.48 -8.94 -19.49
CA PRO A 100 -75.09 -8.35 -18.21
C PRO A 100 -74.77 -9.37 -17.10
N GLU A 101 -75.46 -10.52 -17.12
CA GLU A 101 -75.32 -11.62 -16.15
C GLU A 101 -74.01 -12.40 -16.29
N ASP A 102 -73.45 -12.48 -17.51
CA ASP A 102 -72.22 -13.24 -17.81
C ASP A 102 -70.95 -12.37 -17.85
N ARG A 103 -71.10 -11.04 -17.91
CA ARG A 103 -69.97 -10.08 -17.89
C ARG A 103 -68.99 -10.27 -16.71
N PRO A 104 -69.44 -10.51 -15.46
CA PRO A 104 -68.52 -10.69 -14.34
C PRO A 104 -67.65 -11.95 -14.47
N LYS A 105 -68.26 -13.07 -14.88
CA LYS A 105 -67.57 -14.36 -15.03
C LYS A 105 -66.55 -14.30 -16.18
N VAL A 106 -66.95 -13.74 -17.32
CA VAL A 106 -66.04 -13.64 -18.47
C VAL A 106 -64.93 -12.61 -18.22
N GLY A 107 -65.23 -11.50 -17.53
CA GLY A 107 -64.22 -10.52 -17.13
C GLY A 107 -63.16 -11.11 -16.18
N GLN A 108 -63.58 -11.98 -15.25
CA GLN A 108 -62.66 -12.71 -14.38
C GLN A 108 -61.76 -13.65 -15.19
N MET A 109 -62.34 -14.47 -16.07
CA MET A 109 -61.58 -15.38 -16.95
C MET A 109 -60.53 -14.64 -17.79
N VAL A 110 -60.87 -13.47 -18.36
CA VAL A 110 -59.92 -12.69 -19.16
C VAL A 110 -58.77 -12.13 -18.30
N ASN A 111 -59.06 -11.70 -17.07
CA ASN A 111 -58.03 -11.25 -16.15
C ASN A 111 -57.13 -12.41 -15.66
N ASP A 112 -57.70 -13.60 -15.46
CA ASP A 112 -56.94 -14.80 -15.10
C ASP A 112 -56.00 -15.21 -16.25
N VAL A 113 -56.49 -15.20 -17.49
CA VAL A 113 -55.66 -15.46 -18.68
C VAL A 113 -54.59 -14.39 -18.88
N ARG A 114 -54.92 -13.11 -18.65
CA ARG A 114 -53.93 -12.03 -18.65
C ARG A 114 -52.83 -12.28 -17.63
N GLY A 115 -53.20 -12.57 -16.38
CA GLY A 115 -52.25 -12.81 -15.29
C GLY A 115 -51.36 -14.02 -15.57
N LEU A 116 -51.92 -15.08 -16.18
CA LEU A 116 -51.16 -16.26 -16.60
C LEU A 116 -50.14 -15.91 -17.69
N ILE A 117 -50.55 -15.18 -18.73
CA ILE A 117 -49.65 -14.76 -19.82
C ILE A 117 -48.56 -13.81 -19.30
N GLU A 118 -48.90 -12.85 -18.45
CA GLU A 118 -47.94 -11.93 -17.82
C GLU A 118 -46.93 -12.67 -16.94
N GLY A 119 -47.41 -13.61 -16.10
CA GLY A 119 -46.55 -14.44 -15.26
C GLY A 119 -45.58 -15.29 -16.09
N ARG A 120 -46.08 -15.96 -17.13
CA ARG A 120 -45.25 -16.78 -18.03
C ARG A 120 -44.25 -15.98 -18.85
N LEU A 121 -44.64 -14.78 -19.30
CA LEU A 121 -43.72 -13.85 -19.98
C LEU A 121 -42.59 -13.42 -19.06
N GLU A 122 -42.87 -13.08 -17.80
CA GLU A 122 -41.83 -12.67 -16.85
C GLU A 122 -40.94 -13.86 -16.43
N GLU A 123 -41.51 -15.07 -16.27
CA GLU A 123 -40.73 -16.31 -16.08
C GLU A 123 -39.78 -16.57 -17.25
N ALA A 124 -40.28 -16.52 -18.49
CA ALA A 124 -39.46 -16.76 -19.68
C ALA A 124 -38.36 -15.68 -19.84
N LYS A 125 -38.71 -14.42 -19.60
CA LYS A 125 -37.79 -13.29 -19.65
C LYS A 125 -36.68 -13.39 -18.61
N THR A 126 -37.02 -13.74 -17.36
CA THR A 126 -36.03 -13.93 -16.29
C THR A 126 -35.12 -15.13 -16.57
N ALA A 127 -35.65 -16.22 -17.10
CA ALA A 127 -34.87 -17.39 -17.51
C ALA A 127 -33.89 -17.07 -18.64
N LEU A 128 -34.32 -16.39 -19.71
CA LEU A 128 -33.45 -15.97 -20.81
C LEU A 128 -32.40 -14.95 -20.36
N ALA A 129 -32.78 -13.98 -19.52
CA ALA A 129 -31.83 -13.01 -18.97
C ALA A 129 -30.76 -13.67 -18.09
N ARG A 130 -31.14 -14.68 -17.30
CA ARG A 130 -30.18 -15.48 -16.50
C ARG A 130 -29.23 -16.26 -17.41
N LYS A 131 -29.73 -16.93 -18.45
CA LYS A 131 -28.92 -17.67 -19.42
C LYS A 131 -27.92 -16.75 -20.15
N ALA A 132 -28.39 -15.59 -20.62
CA ALA A 132 -27.54 -14.59 -21.27
C ALA A 132 -26.43 -14.09 -20.33
N ARG A 133 -26.76 -13.84 -19.05
CA ARG A 133 -25.77 -13.45 -18.02
C ARG A 133 -24.77 -14.57 -17.75
N GLU A 134 -25.22 -15.82 -17.61
CA GLU A 134 -24.33 -16.97 -17.39
C GLU A 134 -23.37 -17.18 -18.58
N GLU A 135 -23.85 -17.00 -19.82
CA GLU A 135 -23.01 -17.03 -21.02
C GLU A 135 -22.01 -15.86 -21.05
N GLN A 136 -22.43 -14.65 -20.68
CA GLN A 136 -21.53 -13.50 -20.57
C GLN A 136 -20.45 -13.75 -19.50
N LEU A 137 -20.82 -14.23 -18.33
CA LEU A 137 -19.89 -14.57 -17.25
C LEU A 137 -18.88 -15.64 -17.70
N LYS A 138 -19.32 -16.67 -18.44
CA LYS A 138 -18.44 -17.69 -19.02
C LYS A 138 -17.44 -17.12 -20.04
N ARG A 139 -17.86 -16.14 -20.85
CA ARG A 139 -16.99 -15.45 -21.82
C ARG A 139 -16.00 -14.50 -21.15
N GLU A 140 -16.39 -13.90 -20.04
CA GLU A 140 -15.59 -12.94 -19.27
C GLU A 140 -14.75 -13.63 -18.17
N VAL A 141 -14.70 -14.96 -18.14
CA VAL A 141 -13.75 -15.68 -17.27
C VAL A 141 -12.34 -15.34 -17.70
N ILE A 142 -11.64 -14.63 -16.83
CA ILE A 142 -10.21 -14.36 -16.95
C ILE A 142 -9.45 -15.25 -15.98
N ASP A 143 -8.20 -15.56 -16.34
CA ASP A 143 -7.29 -16.21 -15.41
C ASP A 143 -6.75 -15.19 -14.41
N VAL A 144 -7.34 -15.18 -13.22
CA VAL A 144 -6.94 -14.31 -12.09
C VAL A 144 -5.57 -14.69 -11.50
N THR A 145 -4.98 -15.82 -11.91
CA THR A 145 -3.64 -16.25 -11.49
C THR A 145 -2.53 -15.71 -12.38
N LEU A 146 -2.86 -15.11 -13.53
CA LEU A 146 -1.87 -14.50 -14.40
C LEU A 146 -1.09 -13.40 -13.66
N PRO A 147 0.24 -13.37 -13.79
CA PRO A 147 1.04 -12.30 -13.20
C PRO A 147 0.55 -10.93 -13.66
N ALA A 148 0.14 -10.11 -12.70
CA ALA A 148 -0.23 -8.72 -12.97
C ALA A 148 0.99 -7.93 -13.46
N ARG A 149 0.77 -6.92 -14.31
CA ARG A 149 1.78 -5.92 -14.61
C ARG A 149 2.02 -5.08 -13.36
N LYS A 150 3.10 -5.37 -12.64
CA LYS A 150 3.51 -4.63 -11.45
C LYS A 150 4.51 -3.55 -11.82
N ASN A 151 4.47 -2.43 -11.13
CA ASN A 151 5.58 -1.48 -11.16
C ASN A 151 6.78 -2.11 -10.43
N ASN A 152 7.98 -1.92 -10.98
CA ASN A 152 9.20 -2.29 -10.29
C ASN A 152 9.40 -1.31 -9.13
N VAL A 153 9.35 -1.83 -7.90
CA VAL A 153 9.70 -1.06 -6.71
C VAL A 153 11.23 -1.10 -6.58
N GLY A 154 11.84 0.04 -6.31
CA GLY A 154 13.28 0.12 -6.02
C GLY A 154 13.58 -0.44 -4.64
N HIS A 155 14.86 -0.72 -4.40
CA HIS A 155 15.37 -1.19 -3.12
C HIS A 155 16.51 -0.27 -2.66
N SER A 156 16.65 -0.11 -1.34
CA SER A 156 17.77 0.63 -0.77
C SER A 156 19.06 -0.17 -0.91
N HIS A 157 20.19 0.53 -1.05
CA HIS A 157 21.49 -0.12 -1.07
C HIS A 157 21.78 -0.81 0.28
N PRO A 158 22.47 -1.96 0.34
CA PRO A 158 22.74 -2.67 1.60
C PRO A 158 23.41 -1.79 2.67
N ASN A 159 24.35 -0.93 2.27
CA ASN A 159 24.97 0.04 3.17
C ASN A 159 23.96 1.06 3.72
N THR A 160 22.99 1.50 2.92
CA THR A 160 21.94 2.42 3.37
C THR A 160 21.04 1.74 4.40
N ILE A 161 20.64 0.49 4.16
CA ILE A 161 19.81 -0.27 5.12
C ILE A 161 20.55 -0.45 6.44
N ALA A 162 21.84 -0.83 6.38
CA ALA A 162 22.68 -0.98 7.57
C ALA A 162 22.88 0.36 8.30
N LEU A 163 23.08 1.47 7.57
CA LEU A 163 23.24 2.80 8.14
C LEU A 163 21.97 3.23 8.89
N GLU A 164 20.81 3.17 8.24
CA GLU A 164 19.52 3.53 8.83
C GLU A 164 19.22 2.74 10.11
N GLU A 165 19.66 1.47 10.16
CA GLU A 165 19.53 0.65 11.35
C GLU A 165 20.47 1.08 12.48
N VAL A 166 21.74 1.36 12.20
CA VAL A 166 22.69 1.88 13.19
C VAL A 166 22.21 3.23 13.72
N GLU A 167 21.78 4.13 12.84
CA GLU A 167 21.21 5.42 13.22
C GLU A 167 19.99 5.25 14.12
N ARG A 168 19.05 4.38 13.75
CA ARG A 168 17.86 4.09 14.57
C ARG A 168 18.24 3.63 15.99
N ILE A 169 19.23 2.76 16.13
CA ILE A 169 19.68 2.25 17.44
C ILE A 169 20.26 3.39 18.28
N PHE A 170 21.20 4.18 17.74
CA PHE A 170 21.84 5.25 18.48
C PHE A 170 20.91 6.44 18.77
N VAL A 171 20.04 6.82 17.83
CA VAL A 171 18.99 7.81 18.06
C VAL A 171 18.03 7.33 19.15
N GLY A 172 17.69 6.04 19.18
CA GLY A 172 16.92 5.42 20.27
C GLY A 172 17.60 5.52 21.63
N MET A 173 18.93 5.54 21.68
CA MET A 173 19.74 5.79 22.88
C MET A 173 19.96 7.29 23.19
N GLY A 174 19.42 8.19 22.38
CA GLY A 174 19.50 9.65 22.58
C GLY A 174 20.73 10.32 21.97
N TYR A 175 21.32 9.72 20.92
CA TYR A 175 22.39 10.33 20.13
C TYR A 175 21.82 11.17 18.98
N GLU A 176 22.53 12.22 18.60
CA GLU A 176 22.24 13.00 17.39
C GLU A 176 23.11 12.56 16.21
N VAL A 177 22.57 12.57 14.99
CA VAL A 177 23.34 12.31 13.77
C VAL A 177 23.96 13.63 13.29
N VAL A 178 25.28 13.65 13.10
CA VAL A 178 26.02 14.84 12.68
C VAL A 178 26.91 14.50 11.50
N GLU A 179 26.78 15.25 10.41
CA GLU A 179 27.61 15.10 9.22
C GLU A 179 28.69 16.18 9.14
N GLY A 180 29.72 15.92 8.33
CA GLY A 180 30.76 16.89 8.03
C GLY A 180 31.42 16.63 6.67
N PRO A 181 32.33 17.52 6.25
CA PRO A 181 32.92 17.48 4.91
C PRO A 181 33.82 16.25 4.71
N GLU A 182 33.91 15.78 3.47
CA GLU A 182 34.79 14.67 3.05
C GLU A 182 36.22 15.15 2.75
N VAL A 183 36.35 16.36 2.20
CA VAL A 183 37.64 17.06 2.05
C VAL A 183 37.90 17.83 3.34
N GLU A 184 39.01 17.55 3.99
CA GLU A 184 39.29 18.04 5.33
C GLU A 184 40.71 18.60 5.46
N TYR A 185 40.94 19.45 6.47
CA TYR A 185 42.28 19.92 6.78
C TYR A 185 43.03 18.90 7.64
N ASP A 186 44.34 18.75 7.40
CA ASP A 186 45.26 17.93 8.21
C ASP A 186 45.11 18.20 9.72
N ARG A 187 44.91 19.47 10.08
CA ARG A 187 44.67 19.90 11.45
C ARG A 187 43.50 19.16 12.12
N TYR A 188 42.39 18.95 11.42
CA TYR A 188 41.20 18.28 11.97
C TYR A 188 41.28 16.76 11.84
N ASN A 189 41.88 16.25 10.76
CA ASN A 189 41.99 14.81 10.52
C ASN A 189 43.05 14.14 11.40
N PHE A 190 44.04 14.90 11.87
CA PHE A 190 45.17 14.32 12.61
C PHE A 190 45.60 15.14 13.82
N GLU A 191 45.96 16.43 13.66
CA GLU A 191 46.62 17.20 14.74
C GLU A 191 45.77 17.26 16.00
N LYS A 192 44.49 17.63 15.84
CA LYS A 192 43.51 17.69 16.93
C LYS A 192 43.06 16.33 17.46
N LEU A 193 43.46 15.25 16.81
CA LEU A 193 43.29 13.88 17.28
C LEU A 193 44.57 13.34 17.92
N ASN A 194 45.48 14.23 18.32
CA ASN A 194 46.73 13.87 18.99
C ASN A 194 47.64 12.99 18.10
N ILE A 195 47.52 13.11 16.79
CA ILE A 195 48.35 12.39 15.82
C ILE A 195 49.44 13.35 15.32
N PRO A 196 50.72 13.20 15.74
CA PRO A 196 51.80 14.10 15.36
C PRO A 196 52.24 13.89 13.89
N LYS A 197 52.95 14.88 13.31
CA LYS A 197 53.38 14.85 11.89
C LYS A 197 54.17 13.62 11.46
N GLY A 198 54.96 13.03 12.35
CA GLY A 198 55.76 11.83 12.06
C GLY A 198 55.03 10.49 12.30
N HIS A 199 53.73 10.52 12.58
CA HIS A 199 52.96 9.31 12.84
C HIS A 199 52.64 8.57 11.52
N PRO A 200 52.75 7.22 11.46
CA PRO A 200 52.49 6.45 10.24
C PRO A 200 51.15 6.74 9.58
N ALA A 201 50.08 6.92 10.37
CA ALA A 201 48.75 7.25 9.84
C ALA A 201 48.67 8.55 9.01
N ARG A 202 49.70 9.41 9.04
CA ARG A 202 49.79 10.62 8.20
C ARG A 202 50.57 10.42 6.91
N ASP A 203 51.19 9.26 6.70
CA ASP A 203 52.00 8.98 5.52
C ASP A 203 51.14 9.09 4.24
N GLU A 204 51.74 9.61 3.17
CA GLU A 204 51.10 9.71 1.85
C GLU A 204 50.78 8.32 1.26
N GLN A 205 51.42 7.27 1.76
CA GLN A 205 51.09 5.88 1.41
C GLN A 205 49.73 5.43 1.94
N ASP A 206 49.23 6.03 3.03
CA ASP A 206 47.97 5.65 3.67
C ASP A 206 46.85 6.68 3.43
N THR A 207 47.21 7.95 3.19
CA THR A 207 46.26 9.07 3.11
C THR A 207 46.34 9.83 1.79
N PHE A 208 45.17 10.11 1.18
CA PHE A 208 45.09 10.91 -0.04
C PHE A 208 45.19 12.42 0.25
N TYR A 209 46.37 12.99 0.06
CA TYR A 209 46.60 14.44 0.11
C TYR A 209 46.26 15.12 -1.21
N ILE A 210 45.57 16.26 -1.13
CA ILE A 210 45.35 17.19 -2.24
C ILE A 210 46.51 18.20 -2.29
N ASN A 211 46.96 18.65 -1.12
CA ASN A 211 48.17 19.44 -0.90
C ASN A 211 48.66 19.25 0.54
N GLU A 212 49.70 19.98 0.96
CA GLU A 212 50.32 19.85 2.29
C GLU A 212 49.36 19.96 3.49
N ASN A 213 48.20 20.63 3.34
CA ASN A 213 47.29 20.90 4.45
C ASN A 213 45.86 20.40 4.23
N ILE A 214 45.54 19.90 3.02
CA ILE A 214 44.18 19.49 2.62
C ILE A 214 44.26 18.07 2.08
N LEU A 215 43.35 17.21 2.55
CA LEU A 215 43.30 15.79 2.25
C LEU A 215 41.86 15.28 2.18
N LEU A 216 41.67 14.06 1.67
CA LEU A 216 40.43 13.31 1.85
C LEU A 216 40.46 12.63 3.21
N ARG A 217 39.42 12.84 4.04
CA ARG A 217 39.42 12.36 5.43
C ARG A 217 39.60 10.84 5.51
N SER A 218 40.48 10.37 6.39
CA SER A 218 40.74 8.94 6.62
C SER A 218 39.82 8.31 7.69
N GLN A 219 39.15 9.19 8.44
CA GLN A 219 38.18 8.90 9.49
C GLN A 219 37.11 10.00 9.53
N THR A 220 35.98 9.74 10.19
CA THR A 220 34.92 10.71 10.48
C THR A 220 35.15 11.49 11.78
N SER A 221 36.23 11.21 12.50
CA SER A 221 36.68 11.93 13.69
C SER A 221 36.81 13.46 13.54
N PRO A 222 37.14 14.05 12.36
CA PRO A 222 37.07 15.51 12.17
C PRO A 222 35.74 16.13 12.57
N VAL A 223 34.63 15.41 12.35
CA VAL A 223 33.28 15.88 12.70
C VAL A 223 33.12 15.97 14.22
N GLN A 224 33.72 15.03 14.96
CA GLN A 224 33.76 15.05 16.42
C GLN A 224 34.49 16.29 16.94
N VAL A 225 35.70 16.55 16.42
CA VAL A 225 36.52 17.72 16.78
C VAL A 225 35.77 19.03 16.49
N ARG A 226 35.20 19.16 15.29
CA ARG A 226 34.40 20.33 14.90
C ARG A 226 33.17 20.51 15.78
N THR A 227 32.59 19.43 16.30
CA THR A 227 31.44 19.50 17.20
C THR A 227 31.84 19.91 18.60
N MET A 228 32.95 19.39 19.13
CA MET A 228 33.52 19.82 20.41
C MET A 228 33.85 21.31 20.41
N GLU A 229 34.45 21.84 19.34
CA GLU A 229 34.76 23.28 19.23
C GLU A 229 33.55 24.22 19.19
N LYS A 230 32.35 23.71 18.90
CA LYS A 230 31.13 24.53 19.00
C LYS A 230 30.80 24.86 20.47
N GLY A 231 31.40 24.18 21.43
CA GLY A 231 31.28 24.46 22.86
C GLY A 231 29.91 24.13 23.48
N ARG A 232 29.07 23.34 22.79
CA ARG A 232 27.75 22.92 23.30
C ARG A 232 27.89 21.56 23.98
N LEU A 233 27.92 21.56 25.31
CA LEU A 233 27.97 20.37 26.16
C LEU A 233 26.60 20.15 26.84
N PRO A 234 26.19 18.89 27.11
CA PRO A 234 26.86 17.64 26.77
C PRO A 234 26.77 17.29 25.26
N ILE A 235 27.66 16.43 24.78
CA ILE A 235 27.67 15.94 23.40
C ILE A 235 27.33 14.45 23.42
N ARG A 236 26.36 14.04 22.59
CA ARG A 236 26.05 12.63 22.30
C ARG A 236 25.73 12.55 20.81
N MET A 237 26.69 12.08 20.03
CA MET A 237 26.56 12.11 18.58
C MET A 237 27.11 10.85 17.92
N ILE A 238 26.56 10.54 16.75
CA ILE A 238 27.20 9.68 15.76
C ILE A 238 27.46 10.48 14.48
N ALA A 239 28.56 10.18 13.82
CA ALA A 239 29.00 10.79 12.58
C ALA A 239 29.18 9.70 11.52
N PRO A 240 28.11 9.33 10.80
CA PRO A 240 28.25 8.50 9.62
C PRO A 240 28.88 9.29 8.48
N GLY A 241 29.69 8.63 7.66
CA GLY A 241 30.26 9.28 6.50
C GLY A 241 31.25 8.43 5.73
N ARG A 242 31.48 8.83 4.48
CA ARG A 242 32.51 8.26 3.63
C ARG A 242 33.91 8.68 4.07
N VAL A 243 34.86 7.77 4.04
CA VAL A 243 36.27 7.96 4.37
C VAL A 243 37.12 7.32 3.28
N PHE A 244 38.38 7.75 3.21
CA PHE A 244 39.28 7.39 2.12
C PHE A 244 40.64 6.95 2.66
N ARG A 245 41.17 5.87 2.12
CA ARG A 245 42.50 5.34 2.44
C ARG A 245 43.16 4.84 1.17
N SER A 246 44.48 4.97 1.05
CA SER A 246 45.19 4.51 -0.14
C SER A 246 45.45 2.98 -0.11
N ASP A 247 44.42 2.21 0.26
CA ASP A 247 44.44 0.75 0.30
C ASP A 247 44.20 0.17 -1.11
N GLU A 248 44.87 -0.94 -1.42
CA GLU A 248 44.58 -1.69 -2.65
C GLU A 248 43.16 -2.30 -2.60
N VAL A 249 42.44 -2.23 -3.72
CA VAL A 249 41.09 -2.80 -3.82
C VAL A 249 41.17 -4.33 -3.77
N ASP A 250 40.62 -4.92 -2.71
CA ASP A 250 40.49 -6.37 -2.57
C ASP A 250 39.11 -6.75 -2.01
N ALA A 251 38.92 -8.00 -1.59
CA ALA A 251 37.62 -8.48 -1.08
C ALA A 251 37.21 -7.84 0.26
N THR A 252 38.13 -7.19 0.95
CA THR A 252 37.99 -6.63 2.31
C THR A 252 38.40 -5.16 2.42
N HIS A 253 39.05 -4.59 1.41
CA HIS A 253 39.55 -3.22 1.37
C HIS A 253 39.06 -2.50 0.12
N SER A 254 38.78 -1.20 0.28
CA SER A 254 38.40 -0.29 -0.78
C SER A 254 38.98 1.09 -0.46
N PRO A 255 39.46 1.85 -1.46
CA PRO A 255 40.03 3.16 -1.23
C PRO A 255 39.01 4.20 -0.78
N SER A 256 37.72 3.87 -0.90
CA SER A 256 36.59 4.62 -0.38
C SER A 256 35.66 3.64 0.32
N PHE A 257 35.33 3.94 1.58
CA PHE A 257 34.36 3.17 2.36
C PHE A 257 33.65 4.06 3.38
N HIS A 258 32.73 3.53 4.15
CA HIS A 258 31.94 4.30 5.10
C HIS A 258 32.27 3.90 6.53
N GLN A 259 32.42 4.91 7.38
CA GLN A 259 32.56 4.73 8.82
C GLN A 259 31.41 5.42 9.53
N ILE A 260 31.12 4.91 10.72
CA ILE A 260 30.24 5.54 11.69
C ILE A 260 31.05 5.66 12.96
N GLU A 261 31.29 6.89 13.40
CA GLU A 261 31.94 7.14 14.67
C GLU A 261 31.01 7.79 15.67
N GLY A 262 31.03 7.34 16.91
CA GLY A 262 30.28 7.94 18.00
C GLY A 262 31.18 8.69 18.97
N LEU A 263 30.62 9.72 19.57
CA LEU A 263 31.24 10.51 20.64
C LEU A 263 30.22 10.81 21.73
N VAL A 264 30.62 10.59 22.98
CA VAL A 264 29.91 11.09 24.17
C VAL A 264 30.88 11.91 25.01
N ILE A 265 30.53 13.17 25.32
CA ILE A 265 31.22 14.02 26.28
C ILE A 265 30.21 14.56 27.29
N ASP A 266 30.42 14.26 28.57
CA ASP A 266 29.60 14.75 29.68
C ASP A 266 30.43 14.69 30.98
N ARG A 267 29.86 15.14 32.09
CA ARG A 267 30.50 14.98 33.40
C ARG A 267 30.36 13.53 33.88
N ASN A 268 31.42 12.99 34.47
CA ASN A 268 31.45 11.64 35.07
C ASN A 268 31.20 10.49 34.07
N ILE A 269 31.55 10.65 32.80
CA ILE A 269 31.53 9.54 31.83
C ILE A 269 32.71 8.61 32.11
N THR A 270 32.43 7.31 32.18
CA THR A 270 33.41 6.27 32.54
C THR A 270 33.54 5.22 31.44
N PHE A 271 34.58 4.39 31.56
CA PHE A 271 34.75 3.23 30.67
C PHE A 271 33.61 2.20 30.84
N ALA A 272 32.91 2.18 31.98
CA ALA A 272 31.76 1.31 32.17
C ALA A 272 30.59 1.73 31.27
N ASP A 273 30.39 3.04 31.07
CA ASP A 273 29.38 3.58 30.16
C ASP A 273 29.66 3.17 28.72
N LEU A 274 30.92 3.31 28.27
CA LEU A 274 31.37 2.83 26.96
C LEU A 274 31.05 1.34 26.76
N LYS A 275 31.40 0.50 27.75
CA LYS A 275 31.12 -0.94 27.67
C LYS A 275 29.63 -1.24 27.60
N GLY A 276 28.82 -0.53 28.38
CA GLY A 276 27.36 -0.67 28.39
C GLY A 276 26.75 -0.29 27.04
N THR A 277 27.09 0.88 26.52
CA THR A 277 26.62 1.38 25.22
C THR A 277 26.94 0.40 24.09
N LEU A 278 28.17 -0.08 24.01
CA LEU A 278 28.59 -0.97 22.93
C LEU A 278 28.02 -2.39 23.08
N ALA A 279 27.79 -2.86 24.32
CA ALA A 279 27.09 -4.11 24.55
C ALA A 279 25.63 -4.05 24.11
N GLU A 280 24.94 -2.95 24.39
CA GLU A 280 23.55 -2.75 23.95
C GLU A 280 23.47 -2.60 22.43
N PHE A 281 24.35 -1.80 21.83
CA PHE A 281 24.46 -1.67 20.38
C PHE A 281 24.66 -3.03 19.69
N ALA A 282 25.57 -3.87 20.20
CA ALA A 282 25.82 -5.20 19.63
C ALA A 282 24.59 -6.12 19.77
N ARG A 283 23.85 -6.05 20.88
CA ARG A 283 22.62 -6.83 21.10
C ARG A 283 21.49 -6.39 20.17
N GLU A 284 21.29 -5.09 20.00
CA GLU A 284 20.26 -4.57 19.09
C GLU A 284 20.58 -4.88 17.62
N LEU A 285 21.86 -4.81 17.22
CA LEU A 285 22.27 -5.00 15.84
C LEU A 285 22.33 -6.47 15.40
N PHE A 286 22.87 -7.35 16.25
CA PHE A 286 23.14 -8.76 15.93
C PHE A 286 22.25 -9.77 16.67
N GLY A 287 21.42 -9.30 17.62
CA GLY A 287 20.46 -10.11 18.35
C GLY A 287 20.79 -10.27 19.84
N PRO A 288 19.79 -10.69 20.66
CA PRO A 288 19.83 -10.60 22.12
C PRO A 288 20.91 -11.45 22.79
N GLU A 289 21.36 -12.53 22.15
CA GLU A 289 22.39 -13.44 22.68
C GLU A 289 23.83 -12.98 22.37
N THR A 290 23.99 -11.86 21.66
CA THR A 290 25.31 -11.35 21.27
C THR A 290 26.11 -10.91 22.49
N LYS A 291 27.30 -11.50 22.66
CA LYS A 291 28.26 -11.08 23.70
C LYS A 291 29.38 -10.26 23.08
N VAL A 292 29.88 -9.29 23.86
CA VAL A 292 31.01 -8.43 23.52
C VAL A 292 32.26 -8.81 24.32
N LYS A 293 33.42 -8.68 23.70
CA LYS A 293 34.73 -8.89 24.32
C LYS A 293 35.63 -7.72 23.97
N PHE A 294 36.14 -7.05 25.01
CA PHE A 294 37.02 -5.89 24.89
C PHE A 294 38.47 -6.36 25.01
N ARG A 295 39.29 -6.01 24.02
CA ARG A 295 40.74 -6.26 24.02
C ARG A 295 41.47 -4.91 24.08
N PRO A 296 42.46 -4.73 24.98
CA PRO A 296 43.27 -3.52 24.96
C PRO A 296 43.91 -3.30 23.59
N HIS A 297 43.87 -2.06 23.12
CA HIS A 297 44.54 -1.61 21.90
C HIS A 297 45.11 -0.21 22.13
N HIS A 298 45.69 0.43 21.12
CA HIS A 298 46.17 1.79 21.21
C HIS A 298 45.63 2.63 20.05
N PHE A 299 45.04 3.78 20.36
CA PHE A 299 44.73 4.84 19.42
C PHE A 299 45.22 6.18 19.99
N PRO A 300 45.90 7.04 19.22
CA PRO A 300 46.48 8.28 19.75
C PRO A 300 45.49 9.24 20.42
N PHE A 301 44.22 9.19 20.00
CA PHE A 301 43.14 10.06 20.48
C PHE A 301 42.33 9.45 21.64
N THR A 302 42.65 8.25 22.13
CA THR A 302 41.96 7.64 23.28
C THR A 302 42.90 6.96 24.27
N GLU A 303 42.61 7.08 25.57
CA GLU A 303 43.34 6.40 26.65
C GLU A 303 42.45 6.24 27.90
N PRO A 304 42.10 5.01 28.35
CA PRO A 304 42.45 3.73 27.74
C PRO A 304 41.72 3.45 26.42
N SER A 305 42.39 2.71 25.54
CA SER A 305 41.91 2.27 24.22
C SER A 305 41.58 0.77 24.19
N ALA A 306 40.58 0.38 23.40
CA ALA A 306 40.19 -1.02 23.22
C ALA A 306 39.59 -1.30 21.83
N GLU A 307 39.75 -2.53 21.36
CA GLU A 307 38.97 -3.11 20.27
C GLU A 307 37.84 -3.97 20.83
N VAL A 308 36.73 -4.05 20.10
CA VAL A 308 35.57 -4.86 20.46
C VAL A 308 35.34 -5.94 19.44
N ASP A 309 35.34 -7.18 19.95
CA ASP A 309 34.88 -8.34 19.22
C ASP A 309 33.47 -8.73 19.69
N VAL A 310 32.62 -9.17 18.76
CA VAL A 310 31.33 -9.81 19.07
C VAL A 310 31.38 -11.31 18.85
N THR A 311 30.51 -12.03 19.55
CA THR A 311 30.33 -13.46 19.32
C THR A 311 29.90 -13.68 17.86
N CYS A 312 30.51 -14.66 17.20
CA CYS A 312 30.16 -15.00 15.82
C CYS A 312 28.70 -15.42 15.72
N PHE A 313 27.87 -14.63 15.03
CA PHE A 313 26.45 -14.88 14.83
C PHE A 313 26.16 -16.17 14.06
N LYS A 314 27.10 -16.65 13.24
CA LYS A 314 26.94 -17.89 12.45
C LYS A 314 27.10 -19.17 13.27
N CYS A 315 27.99 -19.17 14.28
CA CYS A 315 28.31 -20.38 15.05
C CYS A 315 28.04 -20.24 16.56
N GLY A 316 27.47 -19.11 16.99
CA GLY A 316 27.21 -18.83 18.41
C GLY A 316 28.47 -18.84 19.28
N GLY A 317 29.65 -18.62 18.69
CA GLY A 317 30.93 -18.62 19.41
C GLY A 317 31.67 -19.97 19.45
N SER A 318 31.14 -21.03 18.83
CA SER A 318 31.81 -22.34 18.78
C SER A 318 33.05 -22.40 17.88
N GLY A 319 33.22 -21.41 17.00
CA GLY A 319 34.29 -21.37 15.99
C GLY A 319 33.85 -21.96 14.64
N CYS A 320 34.07 -21.21 13.55
CA CYS A 320 33.78 -21.67 12.18
C CYS A 320 34.72 -20.98 11.19
N ARG A 321 34.66 -21.37 9.91
CA ARG A 321 35.49 -20.79 8.83
C ARG A 321 35.35 -19.26 8.76
N PHE A 322 34.15 -18.73 9.01
CA PHE A 322 33.85 -17.31 8.94
C PHE A 322 34.61 -16.48 9.98
N CYS A 323 34.62 -16.92 11.25
CA CYS A 323 35.38 -16.27 12.33
C CYS A 323 36.81 -16.82 12.48
N LYS A 324 37.33 -17.51 11.44
CA LYS A 324 38.65 -18.15 11.43
C LYS A 324 38.89 -19.09 12.64
N GLY A 325 37.83 -19.74 13.11
CA GLY A 325 37.87 -20.68 14.24
C GLY A 325 37.86 -20.04 15.63
N SER A 326 37.93 -18.71 15.74
CA SER A 326 38.04 -18.04 17.06
C SER A 326 36.74 -17.99 17.85
N GLY A 327 35.59 -18.05 17.17
CA GLY A 327 34.28 -17.78 17.76
C GLY A 327 33.97 -16.27 17.93
N TRP A 328 34.91 -15.39 17.61
CA TRP A 328 34.82 -13.94 17.79
C TRP A 328 35.06 -13.20 16.48
N ILE A 329 34.42 -12.06 16.31
CA ILE A 329 34.56 -11.21 15.12
C ILE A 329 34.79 -9.79 15.60
N GLU A 330 35.94 -9.23 15.25
CA GLU A 330 36.23 -7.82 15.46
C GLU A 330 35.26 -6.96 14.64
N ILE A 331 34.65 -5.97 15.30
CA ILE A 331 33.68 -5.07 14.68
C ILE A 331 34.07 -3.60 14.78
N LEU A 332 34.73 -3.15 15.85
CA LEU A 332 34.99 -1.73 16.07
C LEU A 332 36.17 -1.46 17.01
N GLY A 333 36.73 -0.25 16.89
CA GLY A 333 37.67 0.34 17.85
C GLY A 333 36.97 1.36 18.75
N CYS A 334 37.43 1.53 19.98
CA CYS A 334 36.86 2.46 20.95
C CYS A 334 37.85 2.87 22.04
N GLY A 335 37.48 3.86 22.86
CA GLY A 335 38.24 4.22 24.05
C GLY A 335 37.72 5.48 24.73
N MET A 336 38.30 5.80 25.89
CA MET A 336 38.05 7.09 26.55
C MET A 336 38.81 8.19 25.81
N VAL A 337 38.16 9.33 25.52
CA VAL A 337 38.80 10.44 24.79
C VAL A 337 40.02 10.93 25.56
N HIS A 338 41.16 11.03 24.87
CA HIS A 338 42.41 11.43 25.48
C HIS A 338 42.33 12.91 25.98
N PRO A 339 42.83 13.25 27.18
CA PRO A 339 42.76 14.60 27.73
C PRO A 339 43.26 15.70 26.78
N HIS A 340 44.41 15.47 26.12
CA HIS A 340 44.96 16.40 25.12
C HIS A 340 44.00 16.71 23.96
N VAL A 341 43.15 15.76 23.54
CA VAL A 341 42.14 16.00 22.50
C VAL A 341 41.04 16.94 23.01
N LEU A 342 40.61 16.77 24.27
CA LEU A 342 39.65 17.67 24.91
C LEU A 342 40.22 19.09 25.05
N GLU A 343 41.46 19.20 25.53
CA GLU A 343 42.17 20.48 25.67
C GLU A 343 42.30 21.21 24.33
N MET A 344 42.70 20.51 23.26
CA MET A 344 42.80 21.07 21.90
C MET A 344 41.45 21.53 21.33
N CYS A 345 40.33 21.08 21.91
CA CYS A 345 38.98 21.49 21.54
C CYS A 345 38.35 22.49 22.52
N GLY A 346 39.10 22.95 23.53
CA GLY A 346 38.63 23.92 24.52
C GLY A 346 37.69 23.34 25.59
N ILE A 347 37.78 22.03 25.84
CA ILE A 347 37.02 21.34 26.89
C ILE A 347 37.99 20.98 28.03
N ASP A 348 37.63 21.33 29.27
CA ASP A 348 38.44 21.04 30.46
C ASP A 348 38.37 19.54 30.82
N PRO A 349 39.48 18.79 30.72
CA PRO A 349 39.51 17.36 31.04
C PRO A 349 39.39 17.04 32.54
N ASP A 350 39.57 18.04 33.42
CA ASP A 350 39.35 17.86 34.86
C ASP A 350 37.84 17.91 35.23
N GLU A 351 37.02 18.53 34.37
CA GLU A 351 35.56 18.65 34.57
C GLU A 351 34.76 17.67 33.70
N TYR A 352 35.21 17.44 32.46
CA TYR A 352 34.51 16.62 31.48
C TYR A 352 35.33 15.41 31.08
N SER A 353 34.63 14.30 30.88
CA SER A 353 35.20 13.08 30.31
C SER A 353 34.30 12.56 29.21
N GLY A 354 34.79 11.57 28.47
CA GLY A 354 34.02 11.05 27.37
C GLY A 354 34.62 9.81 26.74
N PHE A 355 33.86 9.17 25.88
CA PHE A 355 34.33 8.06 25.08
C PHE A 355 33.98 8.26 23.62
N ALA A 356 34.76 7.61 22.76
CA ALA A 356 34.51 7.53 21.34
C ALA A 356 34.62 6.09 20.85
N PHE A 357 33.96 5.79 19.73
CA PHE A 357 34.06 4.51 19.05
C PHE A 357 33.93 4.71 17.54
N GLY A 358 34.46 3.78 16.76
CA GLY A 358 34.40 3.81 15.30
C GLY A 358 34.18 2.42 14.72
N VAL A 359 33.16 2.31 13.87
CA VAL A 359 32.79 1.06 13.19
C VAL A 359 32.76 1.27 11.67
N GLY A 360 33.25 0.28 10.92
CA GLY A 360 33.10 0.24 9.47
C GLY A 360 31.69 -0.19 9.08
N LEU A 361 30.99 0.61 8.28
CA LEU A 361 29.63 0.31 7.84
C LEU A 361 29.60 -0.90 6.90
N GLU A 362 30.53 -0.97 5.95
CA GLU A 362 30.67 -2.13 5.06
C GLU A 362 30.90 -3.39 5.89
N ARG A 363 31.71 -3.32 6.95
CA ARG A 363 31.93 -4.46 7.83
C ARG A 363 30.62 -4.94 8.45
N ILE A 364 29.76 -4.03 8.93
CA ILE A 364 28.43 -4.39 9.42
C ILE A 364 27.59 -5.05 8.33
N ALA A 365 27.50 -4.45 7.13
CA ALA A 365 26.68 -4.96 6.04
C ALA A 365 27.16 -6.34 5.55
N LEU A 366 28.47 -6.52 5.37
CA LEU A 366 29.09 -7.78 4.98
C LEU A 366 28.76 -8.90 5.96
N LEU A 367 28.90 -8.60 7.26
CA LEU A 367 28.60 -9.56 8.32
C LEU A 367 27.10 -9.87 8.36
N LYS A 368 26.25 -8.85 8.40
CA LYS A 368 24.80 -9.02 8.61
C LYS A 368 24.11 -9.74 7.45
N TYR A 369 24.53 -9.47 6.22
CA TYR A 369 23.90 -10.05 5.03
C TYR A 369 24.72 -11.14 4.36
N GLU A 370 25.76 -11.65 5.04
CA GLU A 370 26.63 -12.73 4.54
C GLU A 370 27.20 -12.46 3.14
N ILE A 371 27.67 -11.23 2.92
CA ILE A 371 28.34 -10.85 1.67
C ILE A 371 29.82 -11.17 1.82
N ASP A 372 30.34 -12.01 0.92
CA ASP A 372 31.73 -12.50 0.99
C ASP A 372 32.77 -11.53 0.40
N ASP A 373 32.33 -10.53 -0.38
CA ASP A 373 33.21 -9.62 -1.12
C ASP A 373 32.70 -8.19 -1.11
N MET A 374 33.48 -7.28 -0.52
CA MET A 374 33.16 -5.86 -0.42
C MET A 374 33.00 -5.16 -1.77
N ARG A 375 33.67 -5.63 -2.83
CA ARG A 375 33.63 -4.99 -4.15
C ARG A 375 32.22 -5.00 -4.75
N LEU A 376 31.41 -5.99 -4.41
CA LEU A 376 30.02 -6.10 -4.85
C LEU A 376 29.16 -4.89 -4.43
N LEU A 377 29.53 -4.23 -3.33
CA LEU A 377 28.86 -3.02 -2.85
C LEU A 377 29.16 -1.79 -3.73
N TYR A 378 30.25 -1.80 -4.50
CA TYR A 378 30.68 -0.67 -5.34
C TYR A 378 30.47 -0.91 -6.83
N GLU A 379 30.47 -2.16 -7.28
CA GLU A 379 30.15 -2.54 -8.66
C GLU A 379 28.71 -2.17 -9.05
N ASN A 380 27.81 -2.06 -8.06
CA ASN A 380 26.40 -1.71 -8.26
C ASN A 380 25.67 -2.64 -9.25
N ASP A 381 25.99 -3.94 -9.23
CA ASP A 381 25.32 -4.93 -10.06
C ASP A 381 23.84 -5.08 -9.64
N ILE A 382 22.93 -4.85 -10.57
CA ILE A 382 21.48 -4.91 -10.34
C ILE A 382 21.03 -6.29 -9.81
N ARG A 383 21.71 -7.38 -10.19
CA ARG A 383 21.42 -8.75 -9.73
C ARG A 383 21.80 -8.95 -8.27
N PHE A 384 22.86 -8.27 -7.83
CA PHE A 384 23.26 -8.24 -6.43
C PHE A 384 22.29 -7.39 -5.62
N LEU A 385 22.06 -6.13 -6.04
CA LEU A 385 21.23 -5.18 -5.30
C LEU A 385 19.76 -5.62 -5.12
N LYS A 386 19.21 -6.43 -6.03
CA LYS A 386 17.85 -6.97 -5.93
C LYS A 386 17.63 -8.01 -4.81
N GLN A 387 18.70 -8.47 -4.14
CA GLN A 387 18.61 -9.50 -3.10
C GLN A 387 18.28 -8.92 -1.71
N PHE A 388 18.32 -7.59 -1.57
CA PHE A 388 18.08 -6.84 -0.35
C PHE A 388 16.82 -5.99 -0.51
#